data_AF-A0A0W7TM49-F1
#
_entry.id   AF-A0A0W7TM49-F1
#
_cell.length_a   1.000
_cell.length_b   1.000
_cell.length_c   1.000
_cell.angle_alpha   90.00
_cell.angle_beta   90.00
_cell.angle_gamma   90.00
#
_symmetry.space_group_name_H-M   'P 1'
#
loop_
_entity.id
_entity.type
_entity.pdbx_description
1 polymer ?
#
loop_
_entity_poly.entity_id
_entity_poly.type
_entity_poly.pdbx_seq_one_letter_code
_entity_poly.pdbx_strand_id
1 'polypeptide(L)'
;MKLKSPNVWFIFGTVPVLVLDFVLGAWFARGMVWLSVVLLLLGLLAAVALVRKFIVMPKPRNRYGTPEPFALELPINCNAEFYHCPEMAKYEFLHRTVEVVSPLWNGKKPFQVMINPTLAEKYGQDFEKVAVVRELENFRRKNSLKSLVGLLLPVEVLAAAVPAAVAFGPQLEAVLGSFVLYFAAPFAAVAAFGGCLYLWNRTISIQDKQLDAFLLGYFSKEQVKQYIQVTEKMNAEGGSEKSRVFTEHYRDDRLKALDTNKH
;
A
#
# COMPACT_ATOMS: atom_id res chain seq x y z
N MET A 1 7.68 -15.72 -14.39
CA MET A 1 7.44 -15.01 -13.12
C MET A 1 6.39 -15.74 -12.29
N LYS A 2 6.67 -16.06 -11.01
CA LYS A 2 5.70 -16.73 -10.11
C LYS A 2 5.03 -15.70 -9.20
N LEU A 3 3.71 -15.57 -9.31
CA LEU A 3 2.90 -14.68 -8.47
C LEU A 3 2.37 -15.43 -7.24
N LYS A 4 2.30 -14.75 -6.09
CA LYS A 4 1.72 -15.28 -4.85
C LYS A 4 0.92 -14.18 -4.16
N SER A 5 -0.26 -14.51 -3.67
CA SER A 5 -1.10 -13.57 -2.93
C SER A 5 -0.39 -13.08 -1.67
N PRO A 6 -0.27 -11.76 -1.46
CA PRO A 6 0.25 -11.19 -0.21
C PRO A 6 -0.82 -11.09 0.89
N ASN A 7 -2.10 -11.32 0.59
CA ASN A 7 -3.24 -10.99 1.45
C ASN A 7 -3.18 -11.59 2.86
N VAL A 8 -2.69 -12.83 2.98
CA VAL A 8 -2.53 -13.49 4.29
C VAL A 8 -1.60 -12.69 5.20
N TRP A 9 -0.53 -12.13 4.63
CA TRP A 9 0.43 -11.32 5.37
C TRP A 9 -0.13 -9.95 5.78
N PHE A 10 -1.08 -9.40 5.03
CA PHE A 10 -1.81 -8.22 5.47
C PHE A 10 -2.61 -8.52 6.73
N ILE A 11 -3.32 -9.66 6.77
CA ILE A 11 -4.10 -10.07 7.95
C ILE A 11 -3.17 -10.23 9.16
N PHE A 12 -2.07 -10.97 9.02
CA PHE A 12 -1.12 -11.16 10.12
C PHE A 12 -0.42 -9.86 10.56
N GLY A 13 -0.18 -8.93 9.63
CA GLY A 13 0.46 -7.66 9.95
C GLY A 13 -0.45 -6.62 10.62
N THR A 14 -1.78 -6.79 10.55
CA THR A 14 -2.74 -5.75 10.95
C THR A 14 -3.71 -6.20 12.04
N VAL A 15 -4.27 -7.42 11.95
CA VAL A 15 -5.25 -7.92 12.94
C VAL A 15 -4.69 -8.00 14.36
N PRO A 16 -3.47 -8.53 14.60
CA PRO A 16 -2.96 -8.66 15.97
C PRO A 16 -2.81 -7.31 16.69
N VAL A 17 -2.40 -6.27 15.96
CA VAL A 17 -2.20 -4.94 16.53
C VAL A 17 -3.53 -4.26 16.81
N LEU A 18 -4.48 -4.38 15.89
CA LEU A 18 -5.85 -3.93 16.11
C LEU A 18 -6.47 -4.58 17.35
N VAL A 19 -6.32 -5.91 17.50
CA VAL A 19 -6.84 -6.63 18.67
C VAL A 19 -6.17 -6.15 19.95
N LEU A 20 -4.86 -5.88 19.93
CA LEU A 20 -4.13 -5.34 21.07
C LEU A 20 -4.73 -3.99 21.52
N ASP A 21 -5.01 -3.08 20.58
CA ASP A 21 -5.59 -1.77 20.89
C ASP A 21 -6.95 -1.87 21.57
N PHE A 22 -7.83 -2.73 21.07
CA PHE A 22 -9.14 -2.95 21.69
C PHE A 22 -9.06 -3.64 23.05
N VAL A 23 -8.12 -4.58 23.24
CA VAL A 23 -7.90 -5.24 24.53
C VAL A 23 -7.35 -4.23 25.56
N LEU A 24 -6.38 -3.40 25.17
CA LEU A 24 -5.85 -2.34 26.03
C LEU A 24 -6.93 -1.31 26.37
N GLY A 25 -7.74 -0.90 25.39
CA GLY A 25 -8.88 -0.01 25.61
C GLY A 25 -9.92 -0.61 26.57
N ALA A 26 -10.27 -1.89 26.39
CA ALA A 26 -11.21 -2.57 27.28
C ALA A 26 -10.66 -2.73 28.70
N TRP A 27 -9.36 -3.00 28.84
CA TRP A 27 -8.68 -3.06 30.14
C TRP A 27 -8.66 -1.69 30.81
N PHE A 28 -8.39 -0.62 30.06
CA PHE A 28 -8.47 0.75 30.56
C PHE A 28 -9.88 1.06 31.08
N ALA A 29 -10.92 0.60 30.38
CA ALA A 29 -12.31 0.76 30.76
C ALA A 29 -12.80 -0.23 31.86
N ARG A 30 -11.92 -1.01 32.52
CA ARG A 30 -12.31 -2.09 33.46
C ARG A 30 -13.20 -1.65 34.63
N GLY A 31 -13.17 -0.38 35.01
CA GLY A 31 -14.08 0.18 36.03
C GLY A 31 -15.53 0.30 35.54
N MET A 32 -15.77 0.20 34.23
CA MET A 32 -17.06 0.32 33.56
C MET A 32 -17.28 -0.90 32.67
N VAL A 33 -17.76 -2.01 33.27
CA VAL A 33 -17.90 -3.32 32.60
C VAL A 33 -18.63 -3.23 31.25
N TRP A 34 -19.70 -2.44 31.17
CA TRP A 34 -20.46 -2.26 29.93
C TRP A 34 -19.59 -1.67 28.80
N LEU A 35 -18.72 -0.70 29.12
CA LEU A 35 -17.85 -0.05 28.15
C LEU A 35 -16.76 -1.01 27.66
N SER A 36 -16.16 -1.79 28.55
CA SER A 36 -15.22 -2.85 28.18
C SER A 36 -15.85 -3.86 27.22
N VAL A 37 -17.09 -4.30 27.49
CA VAL A 37 -17.82 -5.22 26.61
C VAL A 37 -18.07 -4.61 25.24
N VAL A 38 -18.51 -3.34 25.18
CA VAL A 38 -18.72 -2.62 23.92
C VAL A 38 -17.42 -2.52 23.11
N LEU A 39 -16.30 -2.16 23.75
CA LEU A 39 -14.99 -2.06 23.08
C LEU A 39 -14.54 -3.39 22.50
N LEU A 40 -14.70 -4.50 23.22
CA LEU A 40 -14.35 -5.83 22.71
C LEU A 40 -15.24 -6.25 21.53
N LEU A 41 -16.54 -5.94 21.58
CA LEU A 41 -17.45 -6.21 20.46
C LEU A 41 -17.08 -5.38 19.22
N LEU A 42 -16.77 -4.10 19.39
CA LEU A 42 -16.29 -3.25 18.30
C LEU A 42 -14.98 -3.76 17.72
N GLY A 43 -14.04 -4.21 18.56
CA GLY A 43 -12.79 -4.81 18.11
C GLY A 43 -12.99 -6.09 17.30
N LEU A 44 -13.90 -6.97 17.72
CA LEU A 44 -14.26 -8.16 16.97
C LEU A 44 -14.87 -7.79 15.60
N LEU A 45 -15.80 -6.83 15.57
CA LEU A 45 -16.42 -6.37 14.32
C LEU A 45 -15.38 -5.75 13.37
N ALA A 46 -14.46 -4.93 13.89
CA ALA A 46 -13.37 -4.33 13.14
C ALA A 46 -12.43 -5.40 12.56
N ALA A 47 -12.04 -6.40 13.35
CA ALA A 47 -11.22 -7.52 12.90
C ALA A 47 -11.92 -8.33 11.80
N VAL A 48 -13.21 -8.64 11.95
CA VAL A 48 -14.00 -9.34 10.93
C VAL A 48 -14.10 -8.51 9.65
N ALA A 49 -14.36 -7.20 9.75
CA ALA A 49 -14.43 -6.31 8.59
C ALA A 49 -13.08 -6.23 7.87
N LEU A 50 -11.98 -6.16 8.61
CA LEU A 50 -10.63 -6.12 8.08
C LEU A 50 -10.26 -7.44 7.37
N VAL A 51 -10.52 -8.58 8.01
CA VAL A 51 -10.32 -9.90 7.38
C VAL A 51 -11.12 -9.99 6.09
N ARG A 52 -12.41 -9.61 6.09
CA ARG A 52 -13.27 -9.59 4.91
C ARG A 52 -12.70 -8.71 3.79
N LYS A 53 -12.16 -7.54 4.12
CA LYS A 53 -11.52 -6.65 3.16
C LYS A 53 -10.31 -7.29 2.49
N PHE A 54 -9.51 -8.05 3.23
CA PHE A 54 -8.32 -8.72 2.70
C PHE A 54 -8.59 -10.10 2.07
N ILE A 55 -9.83 -10.61 2.07
CA ILE A 55 -10.17 -11.84 1.34
C ILE A 55 -9.89 -11.67 -0.16
N VAL A 56 -10.24 -10.52 -0.75
CA VAL A 56 -9.90 -10.20 -2.14
C VAL A 56 -9.50 -8.74 -2.26
N MET A 57 -8.25 -8.50 -2.69
CA MET A 57 -7.68 -7.17 -2.88
C MET A 57 -7.45 -6.89 -4.37
N PRO A 58 -7.58 -5.64 -4.82
CA PRO A 58 -8.12 -4.49 -4.08
C PRO A 58 -9.65 -4.56 -3.88
N LYS A 59 -10.34 -5.24 -4.80
CA LYS A 59 -11.78 -5.56 -4.73
C LYS A 59 -12.10 -6.84 -5.52
N PRO A 60 -13.24 -7.51 -5.26
CA PRO A 60 -13.65 -8.70 -6.00
C PRO A 60 -14.04 -8.41 -7.46
N ARG A 61 -13.92 -9.42 -8.34
CA ARG A 61 -14.20 -9.33 -9.80
C ARG A 61 -15.56 -8.70 -10.12
N ASN A 62 -16.60 -9.02 -9.35
CA ASN A 62 -17.96 -8.49 -9.57
C ASN A 62 -18.08 -6.97 -9.41
N ARG A 63 -17.09 -6.29 -8.79
CA ARG A 63 -17.05 -4.83 -8.67
C ARG A 63 -16.32 -4.13 -9.82
N TYR A 64 -15.91 -4.87 -10.84
CA TYR A 64 -15.31 -4.34 -12.07
C TYR A 64 -16.32 -4.27 -13.23
N GLY A 65 -17.62 -4.43 -12.96
CA GLY A 65 -18.65 -4.42 -14.00
C GLY A 65 -18.51 -5.63 -14.92
N THR A 66 -18.40 -5.39 -16.22
CA THR A 66 -18.27 -6.40 -17.28
C THR A 66 -16.87 -6.36 -17.90
N PRO A 67 -15.85 -6.96 -17.25
CA PRO A 67 -14.49 -6.99 -17.78
C PRO A 67 -14.40 -7.88 -19.03
N GLU A 68 -13.80 -7.36 -20.09
CA GLU A 68 -13.65 -8.05 -21.38
C GLU A 68 -12.26 -8.69 -21.47
N PRO A 69 -12.16 -10.02 -21.69
CA PRO A 69 -10.88 -10.68 -21.82
C PRO A 69 -10.20 -10.26 -23.12
N PHE A 70 -8.88 -10.10 -23.09
CA PHE A 70 -8.09 -9.85 -24.29
C PHE A 70 -6.71 -10.50 -24.21
N ALA A 71 -6.11 -10.74 -25.38
CA ALA A 71 -4.79 -11.33 -25.48
C ALA A 71 -3.73 -10.21 -25.50
N LEU A 72 -3.09 -9.98 -24.35
CA LEU A 72 -1.93 -9.09 -24.25
C LEU A 72 -0.63 -9.91 -24.25
N GLU A 73 0.18 -9.72 -25.28
CA GLU A 73 1.52 -10.31 -25.33
C GLU A 73 2.49 -9.49 -24.48
N LEU A 74 2.92 -10.08 -23.36
CA LEU A 74 3.92 -9.50 -22.48
C LEU A 74 5.31 -10.11 -22.73
N PRO A 75 6.39 -9.33 -22.57
CA PRO A 75 7.76 -9.84 -22.66
C PRO A 75 8.14 -10.77 -21.50
N ILE A 76 7.24 -10.96 -20.53
CA ILE A 76 7.41 -11.82 -19.37
C ILE A 76 6.41 -12.97 -19.37
N ASN A 77 6.90 -14.19 -19.14
CA ASN A 77 6.01 -15.32 -18.88
C ASN A 77 5.42 -15.19 -17.47
N CYS A 78 4.11 -15.05 -17.34
CA CYS A 78 3.42 -14.99 -16.06
C CYS A 78 2.08 -15.75 -16.11
N ASN A 79 1.67 -16.31 -14.97
CA ASN A 79 0.38 -16.98 -14.84
C ASN A 79 -0.72 -15.95 -14.55
N ALA A 80 -1.09 -15.17 -15.58
CA ALA A 80 -2.08 -14.11 -15.48
C ALA A 80 -3.00 -14.06 -16.71
N GLU A 81 -4.25 -13.65 -16.48
CA GLU A 81 -5.25 -13.35 -17.51
C GLU A 81 -5.52 -11.84 -17.50
N PHE A 82 -5.66 -11.25 -18.69
CA PHE A 82 -5.81 -9.82 -18.86
C PHE A 82 -7.23 -9.46 -19.29
N TYR A 83 -7.75 -8.40 -18.68
CA TYR A 83 -9.10 -7.91 -18.94
C TYR A 83 -9.12 -6.40 -19.06
N HIS A 84 -9.76 -5.88 -20.10
CA HIS A 84 -10.13 -4.47 -20.17
C HIS A 84 -11.35 -4.22 -19.30
N CYS A 85 -11.28 -3.18 -18.48
CA CYS A 85 -12.34 -2.84 -17.54
C CYS A 85 -12.76 -1.36 -17.70
N PRO A 86 -13.85 -1.07 -18.44
CA PRO A 86 -14.36 0.29 -18.62
C PRO A 86 -14.69 1.01 -17.30
N GLU A 87 -15.14 0.26 -16.28
CA GLU A 87 -15.39 0.80 -14.95
C GLU A 87 -14.15 1.42 -14.29
N MET A 88 -12.93 1.08 -14.72
CA MET A 88 -11.71 1.73 -14.25
C MET A 88 -11.57 3.15 -14.78
N ALA A 89 -12.08 3.42 -15.99
CA ALA A 89 -12.06 4.71 -16.68
C ALA A 89 -13.23 5.65 -16.30
N LYS A 90 -14.21 5.16 -15.53
CA LYS A 90 -15.45 5.89 -15.22
C LYS A 90 -15.25 7.27 -14.60
N TYR A 91 -14.20 7.45 -13.81
CA TYR A 91 -13.89 8.70 -13.13
C TYR A 91 -12.52 9.19 -13.56
N GLU A 92 -12.49 10.33 -14.25
CA GLU A 92 -11.27 10.90 -14.81
C GLU A 92 -10.23 11.26 -13.75
N PHE A 93 -10.67 11.73 -12.58
CA PHE A 93 -9.81 12.06 -11.43
C PHE A 93 -9.23 10.83 -10.70
N LEU A 94 -9.77 9.63 -10.96
CA LEU A 94 -9.34 8.42 -10.29
C LEU A 94 -8.44 7.63 -11.24
N HIS A 95 -7.15 7.98 -11.27
CA HIS A 95 -6.13 7.44 -12.17
C HIS A 95 -5.77 5.97 -11.87
N ARG A 96 -6.74 5.06 -12.05
CA ARG A 96 -6.53 3.61 -11.98
C ARG A 96 -6.01 3.13 -13.32
N THR A 97 -4.77 2.66 -13.33
CA THR A 97 -4.11 2.17 -14.55
C THR A 97 -4.28 0.65 -14.67
N VAL A 98 -3.73 -0.10 -13.72
CA VAL A 98 -3.74 -1.57 -13.70
C VAL A 98 -3.97 -2.04 -12.26
N GLU A 99 -4.81 -3.05 -12.08
CA GLU A 99 -5.08 -3.67 -10.79
C GLU A 99 -4.98 -5.20 -10.88
N VAL A 100 -4.14 -5.81 -10.04
CA VAL A 100 -4.05 -7.28 -9.92
C VAL A 100 -5.06 -7.76 -8.89
N VAL A 101 -6.07 -8.52 -9.31
CA VAL A 101 -7.07 -9.11 -8.42
C VAL A 101 -6.44 -10.31 -7.69
N SER A 102 -6.21 -10.11 -6.40
CA SER A 102 -5.55 -11.06 -5.51
C SER A 102 -6.55 -11.63 -4.51
N PRO A 103 -7.03 -12.87 -4.70
CA PRO A 103 -7.74 -13.58 -3.64
C PRO A 103 -6.75 -14.08 -2.57
N LEU A 104 -7.25 -14.29 -1.35
CA LEU A 104 -6.48 -14.84 -0.23
C LEU A 104 -5.87 -16.21 -0.58
N TRP A 105 -6.65 -17.02 -1.30
CA TRP A 105 -6.26 -18.32 -1.80
C TRP A 105 -6.50 -18.35 -3.32
N ASN A 106 -5.42 -18.26 -4.10
CA ASN A 106 -5.51 -18.33 -5.56
C ASN A 106 -5.28 -19.75 -6.13
N GLY A 107 -4.80 -20.68 -5.29
CA GLY A 107 -4.45 -22.04 -5.73
C GLY A 107 -3.46 -22.01 -6.90
N LYS A 108 -3.77 -22.74 -7.97
CA LYS A 108 -3.02 -22.76 -9.24
C LYS A 108 -3.66 -21.92 -10.36
N LYS A 109 -4.75 -21.21 -10.09
CA LYS A 109 -5.46 -20.42 -11.10
C LYS A 109 -4.60 -19.22 -11.54
N PRO A 110 -4.71 -18.77 -12.80
CA PRO A 110 -4.08 -17.52 -13.23
C PRO A 110 -4.64 -16.34 -12.42
N PHE A 111 -3.79 -15.36 -12.14
CA PHE A 111 -4.23 -14.11 -11.53
C PHE A 111 -4.96 -13.26 -12.57
N GLN A 112 -6.04 -12.60 -12.17
CA GLN A 112 -6.79 -11.72 -13.07
C GLN A 112 -6.23 -10.30 -12.95
N VAL A 113 -5.92 -9.69 -14.08
CA VAL A 113 -5.37 -8.33 -14.15
C VAL A 113 -6.38 -7.46 -14.87
N MET A 114 -6.88 -6.44 -14.17
CA MET A 114 -7.84 -5.48 -14.68
C MET A 114 -7.08 -4.26 -15.17
N ILE A 115 -7.31 -3.89 -16.42
CA ILE A 115 -6.58 -2.83 -17.10
C ILE A 115 -7.56 -1.78 -17.57
N ASN A 116 -7.19 -0.52 -17.36
CA ASN A 116 -7.97 0.59 -17.85
C ASN A 116 -7.80 0.72 -19.39
N PRO A 117 -8.88 0.56 -20.18
CA PRO A 117 -8.79 0.59 -21.64
C PRO A 117 -8.28 1.93 -22.21
N THR A 118 -8.51 3.03 -21.49
CA THR A 118 -8.06 4.36 -21.94
C THR A 118 -6.55 4.50 -22.01
N LEU A 119 -5.77 3.61 -21.37
CA LEU A 119 -4.32 3.62 -21.45
C LEU A 119 -3.83 3.33 -22.86
N ALA A 120 -4.31 2.23 -23.44
CA ALA A 120 -3.96 1.85 -24.80
C ALA A 120 -4.49 2.88 -25.81
N GLU A 121 -5.70 3.41 -25.60
CA GLU A 121 -6.32 4.41 -26.47
C GLU A 121 -5.55 5.75 -26.48
N LYS A 122 -5.11 6.24 -25.31
CA LYS A 122 -4.46 7.57 -25.20
C LYS A 122 -2.94 7.52 -25.39
N TYR A 123 -2.29 6.46 -24.93
CA TYR A 123 -0.82 6.39 -24.82
C TYR A 123 -0.20 5.23 -25.61
N GLY A 124 -1.02 4.37 -26.21
CA GLY A 124 -0.59 3.25 -27.05
C GLY A 124 -0.38 1.94 -26.28
N GLN A 125 -0.31 0.84 -27.03
CA GLN A 125 -0.17 -0.51 -26.46
C GLN A 125 1.15 -0.73 -25.72
N ASP A 126 2.25 -0.11 -26.18
CA ASP A 126 3.54 -0.23 -25.50
C ASP A 126 3.51 0.36 -24.09
N PHE A 127 2.80 1.49 -23.91
CA PHE A 127 2.60 2.09 -22.60
C PHE A 127 1.82 1.17 -21.66
N GLU A 128 0.75 0.55 -22.18
CA GLU A 128 -0.04 -0.43 -21.44
C GLU A 128 0.80 -1.63 -21.01
N LYS A 129 1.65 -2.16 -21.90
CA LYS A 129 2.58 -3.25 -21.57
C LYS A 129 3.57 -2.86 -20.47
N VAL A 130 4.07 -1.63 -20.45
CA VAL A 130 4.94 -1.14 -19.37
C VAL A 130 4.16 -1.09 -18.04
N ALA A 131 2.93 -0.55 -18.05
CA ALA A 131 2.07 -0.43 -16.87
C ALA A 131 1.73 -1.82 -16.27
N VAL A 132 1.13 -2.67 -17.10
CA VAL A 132 1.44 -4.09 -17.28
C VAL A 132 2.44 -4.74 -16.31
N VAL A 133 3.65 -4.85 -16.85
CA VAL A 133 4.80 -5.50 -16.25
C VAL A 133 5.19 -4.84 -14.93
N ARG A 134 5.09 -3.51 -14.82
CA ARG A 134 5.40 -2.79 -13.58
C ARG A 134 4.50 -3.24 -12.44
N GLU A 135 3.18 -3.29 -12.66
CA GLU A 135 2.24 -3.64 -11.60
C GLU A 135 2.34 -5.13 -11.22
N LEU A 136 2.60 -5.99 -12.20
CA LEU A 136 2.89 -7.41 -11.94
C LEU A 136 4.14 -7.60 -11.08
N GLU A 137 5.22 -6.85 -11.34
CA GLU A 137 6.43 -6.89 -10.52
C GLU A 137 6.21 -6.28 -9.14
N ASN A 138 5.48 -5.17 -9.06
CA ASN A 138 5.06 -4.51 -7.81
C ASN A 138 4.31 -5.50 -6.91
N PHE A 139 3.37 -6.24 -7.50
CA PHE A 139 2.63 -7.30 -6.83
C PHE A 139 3.53 -8.46 -6.39
N ARG A 140 4.43 -8.95 -7.25
CA ARG A 140 5.38 -10.02 -6.91
C ARG A 140 6.28 -9.65 -5.73
N ARG A 141 6.79 -8.41 -5.71
CA ARG A 141 7.67 -7.90 -4.64
C ARG A 141 6.93 -7.61 -3.35
N LYS A 142 5.59 -7.68 -3.36
CA LYS A 142 4.71 -7.36 -2.23
C LYS A 142 4.93 -5.94 -1.73
N ASN A 143 5.19 -5.00 -2.64
CA ASN A 143 5.48 -3.62 -2.28
C ASN A 143 4.27 -2.95 -1.62
N SER A 144 3.05 -3.19 -2.13
CA SER A 144 1.82 -2.71 -1.50
C SER A 144 1.66 -3.17 -0.04
N LEU A 145 2.07 -4.41 0.28
CA LEU A 145 2.10 -4.93 1.64
C LEU A 145 3.13 -4.20 2.50
N LYS A 146 4.37 -4.08 2.01
CA LYS A 146 5.46 -3.39 2.73
C LYS A 146 5.09 -1.94 3.01
N SER A 147 4.52 -1.25 2.03
CA SER A 147 4.10 0.14 2.17
C SER A 147 2.93 0.29 3.12
N LEU A 148 1.88 -0.54 3.03
CA LEU A 148 0.76 -0.42 3.97
C LEU A 148 1.16 -0.78 5.40
N VAL A 149 1.81 -1.92 5.61
CA VAL A 149 2.22 -2.37 6.96
C VAL A 149 3.27 -1.43 7.55
N GLY A 150 4.21 -0.95 6.72
CA GLY A 150 5.22 0.01 7.14
C GLY A 150 4.66 1.35 7.59
N LEU A 151 3.45 1.72 7.13
CA LEU A 151 2.75 2.92 7.60
C LEU A 151 1.86 2.63 8.81
N LEU A 152 1.06 1.55 8.72
CA LEU A 152 0.05 1.24 9.72
C LEU A 152 0.67 0.83 11.06
N LEU A 153 1.70 -0.03 11.03
CA LEU A 153 2.28 -0.59 12.26
C LEU A 153 2.83 0.50 13.21
N PRO A 154 3.60 1.50 12.76
CA PRO A 154 4.03 2.60 13.64
C PRO A 154 2.87 3.40 14.23
N VAL A 155 1.80 3.64 13.45
CA VAL A 155 0.62 4.40 13.90
C VAL A 155 -0.10 3.62 15.00
N GLU A 156 -0.37 2.34 14.78
CA GLU A 156 -1.04 1.48 15.75
C GLU A 156 -0.18 1.26 17.01
N VAL A 157 1.14 1.12 16.89
CA VAL A 157 2.04 1.03 18.06
C VAL A 157 1.96 2.30 18.92
N LEU A 158 1.87 3.48 18.30
CA LEU A 158 1.66 4.73 19.05
C LEU A 158 0.26 4.79 19.67
N ALA A 159 -0.76 4.35 18.94
CA ALA A 159 -2.11 4.25 19.45
C ALA A 159 -2.20 3.32 20.68
N ALA A 160 -1.44 2.22 20.70
CA ALA A 160 -1.31 1.30 21.84
C ALA A 160 -0.51 1.90 23.01
N ALA A 161 0.54 2.68 22.71
CA ALA A 161 1.44 3.23 23.71
C ALA A 161 0.74 4.21 24.67
N VAL A 162 -0.21 5.00 24.17
CA VAL A 162 -0.99 5.97 24.97
C VAL A 162 -1.83 5.28 26.07
N PRO A 163 -2.75 4.36 25.76
CA PRO A 163 -3.52 3.66 26.79
C PRO A 163 -2.62 2.81 27.67
N ALA A 164 -1.52 2.23 27.16
CA ALA A 164 -0.55 1.52 27.99
C ALA A 164 0.12 2.43 29.03
N ALA A 165 0.54 3.64 28.63
CA ALA A 165 1.14 4.62 29.54
C ALA A 165 0.16 5.06 30.65
N VAL A 166 -1.13 5.17 30.34
CA VAL A 166 -2.16 5.49 31.34
C VAL A 166 -2.49 4.28 32.21
N ALA A 167 -2.64 3.11 31.59
CA ALA A 167 -2.99 1.85 32.24
C ALA A 167 -1.96 1.41 33.27
N PHE A 168 -0.67 1.54 32.93
CA PHE A 168 0.46 1.11 33.74
C PHE A 168 1.25 2.29 34.28
N GLY A 169 0.67 3.50 34.28
CA GLY A 169 1.34 4.75 34.66
C GLY A 169 2.10 4.67 35.98
N PRO A 170 1.49 4.22 37.09
CA PRO A 170 2.20 4.10 38.37
C PRO A 170 3.39 3.13 38.34
N GLN A 171 3.26 2.00 37.63
CA GLN A 171 4.34 1.02 37.48
C GLN A 171 5.46 1.54 36.57
N LEU A 172 5.10 2.23 35.48
CA LEU A 172 6.04 2.85 34.56
C LEU A 172 6.78 4.02 35.22
N GLU A 173 6.07 4.83 36.01
CA GLU A 173 6.64 5.95 36.75
C GLU A 173 7.64 5.48 37.81
N ALA A 174 7.34 4.38 38.51
CA ALA A 174 8.26 3.79 39.49
C ALA A 174 9.58 3.30 38.86
N VAL A 175 9.56 2.90 37.58
CA VAL A 175 10.73 2.37 36.86
C VAL A 175 11.48 3.47 36.09
N LEU A 176 10.76 4.35 35.41
CA LEU A 176 11.31 5.35 34.49
C LEU A 176 11.48 6.73 35.13
N GLY A 177 10.73 7.01 36.20
CA GLY A 177 10.62 8.33 36.81
C GLY A 177 9.66 9.27 36.08
N SER A 178 9.03 10.19 36.82
CA SER A 178 7.99 11.10 36.32
C SER A 178 8.48 11.99 35.18
N PHE A 179 9.74 12.46 35.25
CA PHE A 179 10.33 13.28 34.19
C PHE A 179 10.41 12.52 32.86
N VAL A 180 10.86 11.27 32.87
CA VAL A 180 10.99 10.48 31.64
C VAL A 180 9.60 10.15 31.09
N LEU A 181 8.68 9.70 31.94
CA LEU A 181 7.36 9.25 31.53
C LEU A 181 6.49 10.39 30.95
N TYR A 182 6.44 11.55 31.61
CA TYR A 182 5.51 12.62 31.24
C TYR A 182 6.13 13.72 30.39
N PHE A 183 7.46 13.87 30.39
CA PHE A 183 8.16 14.88 29.57
C PHE A 183 8.95 14.24 28.43
N ALA A 184 9.96 13.42 28.71
CA ALA A 184 10.89 12.95 27.67
C ALA A 184 10.24 11.96 26.67
N ALA A 185 9.45 11.01 27.16
CA ALA A 185 8.86 9.94 26.34
C ALA A 185 7.90 10.46 25.25
N PRO A 186 7.01 11.43 25.50
CA PRO A 186 6.20 12.05 24.43
C PRO A 186 7.04 12.65 23.30
N PHE A 187 8.10 13.41 23.60
CA PHE A 187 8.97 13.99 22.57
C PHE A 187 9.73 12.90 21.80
N ALA A 188 10.23 11.88 22.51
CA ALA A 188 10.90 10.75 21.89
C ALA A 188 9.95 9.97 20.95
N ALA A 189 8.69 9.78 21.35
CA ALA A 189 7.67 9.12 20.54
C ALA A 189 7.36 9.90 19.25
N VAL A 190 7.21 11.23 19.34
CA VAL A 190 6.99 12.09 18.16
C VAL A 190 8.21 12.06 17.23
N ALA A 191 9.42 12.17 17.76
CA ALA A 191 10.64 12.11 16.97
C ALA A 191 10.83 10.75 16.29
N ALA A 192 10.59 9.65 17.01
CA ALA A 192 10.62 8.30 16.48
C ALA A 192 9.58 8.12 15.37
N PHE A 193 8.36 8.60 15.56
CA PHE A 193 7.32 8.55 14.54
C PHE A 193 7.69 9.32 13.28
N GLY A 194 8.21 10.55 13.44
CA GLY A 194 8.71 11.35 12.32
C GLY A 194 9.83 10.62 11.56
N GLY A 195 10.76 9.98 12.27
CA GLY A 195 11.78 9.12 11.70
C GLY A 195 11.20 7.93 10.92
N CYS A 196 10.19 7.25 11.48
CA CYS A 196 9.50 6.16 10.80
C CYS A 196 8.82 6.63 9.51
N LEU A 197 8.12 7.76 9.52
CA LEU A 197 7.48 8.34 8.32
C LEU A 197 8.50 8.72 7.25
N TYR A 198 9.63 9.31 7.65
CA TYR A 198 10.72 9.63 6.73
C TYR A 198 11.31 8.38 6.08
N LEU A 199 11.61 7.35 6.88
CA LEU A 199 12.15 6.07 6.38
C LEU A 199 11.14 5.32 5.51
N TRP A 200 9.86 5.38 5.86
CA TRP A 200 8.77 4.80 5.08
C TRP A 200 8.69 5.43 3.69
N ASN A 201 8.67 6.77 3.64
CA ASN A 201 8.63 7.51 2.38
C ASN A 201 9.88 7.24 1.52
N ARG A 202 11.07 7.20 2.14
CA ARG A 202 12.30 6.80 1.45
C ARG A 202 12.24 5.38 0.90
N THR A 203 11.62 4.46 1.64
CA THR A 203 11.45 3.07 1.21
C THR A 203 10.54 2.96 -0.02
N ILE A 204 9.47 3.76 -0.09
CA ILE A 204 8.60 3.84 -1.28
C ILE A 204 9.41 4.32 -2.49
N SER A 205 10.16 5.42 -2.36
CA SER A 205 11.02 5.92 -3.45
C SER A 205 12.01 4.86 -3.95
N ILE A 206 12.62 4.09 -3.04
CA ILE A 206 13.53 2.99 -3.42
C ILE A 206 12.76 1.87 -4.16
N GLN A 207 11.56 1.52 -3.70
CA GLN A 207 10.74 0.51 -4.37
C GLN A 207 10.39 0.94 -5.80
N ASP A 208 10.01 2.20 -6.01
CA ASP A 208 9.73 2.72 -7.35
C ASP A 208 10.95 2.65 -8.27
N LYS A 209 12.12 3.08 -7.79
CA LYS A 209 13.37 2.98 -8.56
C LYS A 209 13.74 1.53 -8.89
N GLN A 210 13.47 0.59 -8.00
CA GLN A 210 13.69 -0.84 -8.26
C GLN A 210 12.74 -1.38 -9.34
N LEU A 211 11.49 -0.91 -9.36
CA LEU A 211 10.54 -1.26 -10.42
C LEU A 211 10.98 -0.68 -11.76
N ASP A 212 11.40 0.58 -11.77
CA ASP A 212 11.89 1.24 -13.00
C ASP A 212 13.14 0.56 -13.55
N ALA A 213 14.08 0.18 -12.69
CA ALA A 213 15.25 -0.59 -13.07
C ALA A 213 14.89 -1.99 -13.61
N PHE A 214 13.86 -2.64 -13.05
CA PHE A 214 13.37 -3.93 -13.55
C PHE A 214 12.77 -3.80 -14.96
N LEU A 215 12.08 -2.69 -15.26
CA LEU A 215 11.50 -2.44 -16.58
C LEU A 215 12.57 -2.29 -17.67
N LEU A 216 13.75 -1.75 -17.35
CA LEU A 216 14.86 -1.64 -18.30
C LEU A 216 15.36 -3.00 -18.81
N GLY A 217 15.03 -4.11 -18.13
CA GLY A 217 15.33 -5.46 -18.63
C GLY A 217 14.43 -5.93 -19.78
N TYR A 218 13.35 -5.21 -20.06
CA TYR A 218 12.32 -5.62 -21.04
C TYR A 218 11.90 -4.52 -22.01
N PHE A 219 12.14 -3.26 -21.69
CA PHE A 219 11.70 -2.09 -22.45
C PHE A 219 12.85 -1.10 -22.64
N SER A 220 12.76 -0.26 -23.67
CA SER A 220 13.76 0.79 -23.89
C SER A 220 13.71 1.84 -22.78
N LYS A 221 14.83 2.52 -22.57
CA LYS A 221 14.94 3.58 -21.57
C LYS A 221 13.93 4.71 -21.83
N GLU A 222 13.68 5.01 -23.09
CA GLU A 222 12.75 6.02 -23.57
C GLU A 222 11.30 5.64 -23.23
N GLN A 223 10.93 4.37 -23.43
CA GLN A 223 9.60 3.84 -23.04
C GLN A 223 9.39 3.97 -21.52
N VAL A 224 10.39 3.63 -20.71
CA VAL A 224 10.30 3.75 -19.25
C VAL A 224 10.25 5.22 -18.81
N LYS A 225 11.05 6.10 -19.41
CA LYS A 225 11.00 7.55 -19.14
C LYS A 225 9.62 8.15 -19.47
N GLN A 226 9.08 7.81 -20.65
CA GLN A 226 7.75 8.24 -21.06
C GLN A 226 6.68 7.75 -20.07
N TYR A 227 6.77 6.49 -19.63
CA TYR A 227 5.89 5.94 -18.61
C TYR A 227 5.91 6.76 -17.31
N ILE A 228 7.09 7.06 -16.78
CA ILE A 228 7.25 7.85 -15.55
C ILE A 228 6.66 9.25 -15.73
N GLN A 229 6.99 9.93 -16.83
CA GLN A 229 6.51 11.29 -17.07
C GLN A 229 4.98 11.37 -17.16
N VAL A 230 4.35 10.44 -17.89
CA VAL A 230 2.90 10.42 -18.05
C VAL A 230 2.19 10.04 -16.75
N THR A 231 2.69 9.03 -16.02
CA THR A 231 2.09 8.61 -14.74
C THR A 231 2.20 9.68 -13.66
N GLU A 232 3.35 10.34 -13.52
CA GLU A 232 3.51 11.42 -12.54
C GLU A 232 2.69 12.66 -12.92
N LYS A 233 2.54 12.94 -14.22
CA LYS A 233 1.64 14.00 -14.69
C LYS A 233 0.19 13.70 -14.33
N MET A 234 -0.29 12.48 -14.60
CA MET A 234 -1.64 12.06 -14.20
C MET A 234 -1.83 12.21 -12.68
N ASN A 235 -0.86 11.80 -11.86
CA ASN A 235 -0.97 11.94 -10.40
C ASN A 235 -0.91 13.40 -9.90
N ALA A 236 -0.29 14.31 -10.65
CA ALA A 236 -0.21 15.73 -10.31
C ALA A 236 -1.47 16.52 -10.72
N GLU A 237 -2.25 16.03 -11.68
CA GLU A 237 -3.48 16.66 -12.14
C GLU A 237 -4.53 16.66 -11.00
N GLY A 238 -4.86 17.85 -10.50
CA GLY A 238 -5.79 18.05 -9.37
C GLY A 238 -5.12 18.26 -8.00
N GLY A 239 -3.79 18.19 -7.91
CA GLY A 239 -3.02 18.49 -6.70
C GLY A 239 -2.82 19.98 -6.46
N SER A 240 -2.59 20.36 -5.19
CA SER A 240 -2.14 21.72 -4.85
C SER A 240 -0.72 21.99 -5.38
N GLU A 241 -0.34 23.27 -5.50
CA GLU A 241 1.00 23.64 -5.97
C GLU A 241 2.14 22.99 -5.15
N LYS A 242 1.98 22.94 -3.82
CA LYS A 242 2.95 22.25 -2.94
C LYS A 242 3.03 20.75 -3.22
N SER A 243 1.89 20.11 -3.50
CA SER A 243 1.85 18.70 -3.89
C SER A 243 2.57 18.50 -5.22
N ARG A 244 2.38 19.41 -6.17
CA ARG A 244 3.01 19.33 -7.50
C ARG A 244 4.54 19.40 -7.41
N VAL A 245 5.08 20.33 -6.62
CA VAL A 245 6.53 20.44 -6.40
C VAL A 245 7.10 19.15 -5.80
N PHE A 246 6.38 18.53 -4.85
CA PHE A 246 6.78 17.26 -4.27
C PHE A 246 6.78 16.15 -5.33
N THR A 247 5.70 16.01 -6.11
CA THR A 247 5.61 15.02 -7.21
C THR A 247 6.71 15.21 -8.25
N GLU A 248 7.00 16.44 -8.66
CA GLU A 248 8.08 16.78 -9.59
C GLU A 248 9.44 16.35 -9.05
N HIS A 249 9.71 16.57 -7.76
CA HIS A 249 10.95 16.12 -7.13
C HIS A 249 11.17 14.61 -7.24
N TYR A 250 10.16 13.78 -6.93
CA TYR A 250 10.30 12.31 -7.03
C TYR A 250 10.38 11.83 -8.47
N ARG A 251 9.64 12.46 -9.38
CA ARG A 251 9.76 12.19 -10.81
C ARG A 251 11.20 12.38 -11.27
N ASP A 252 11.79 13.53 -10.96
CA ASP A 252 13.13 13.89 -11.42
C ASP A 252 14.20 13.00 -10.75
N ASP A 253 14.02 12.63 -9.48
CA ASP A 253 14.87 11.67 -8.77
C ASP A 253 14.83 10.26 -9.40
N ARG A 254 13.64 9.79 -9.84
CA ARG A 254 13.50 8.52 -10.59
C ARG A 254 14.15 8.60 -11.96
N LEU A 255 13.93 9.68 -12.71
CA LEU A 255 14.54 9.91 -14.02
C LEU A 255 16.07 9.95 -13.93
N LYS A 256 16.61 10.64 -12.92
CA LYS A 256 18.06 10.68 -12.66
C LYS A 256 18.62 9.30 -12.32
N ALA A 257 17.90 8.51 -11.51
CA ALA A 257 18.31 7.15 -11.18
C ALA A 257 18.37 6.25 -12.43
N LEU A 258 17.41 6.39 -13.36
CA LEU A 258 17.44 5.72 -14.66
C LEU A 258 18.63 6.14 -15.52
N ASP A 259 19.03 7.40 -15.46
CA ASP A 259 20.20 7.89 -16.21
C ASP A 259 21.53 7.39 -15.67
N THR A 260 21.62 7.16 -14.35
CA THR A 260 22.80 6.56 -13.72
C THR A 260 22.88 5.05 -13.83
N ASN A 261 21.76 4.36 -14.08
CA ASN A 261 21.76 2.92 -14.32
C ASN A 261 22.41 2.61 -15.67
N LYS A 262 23.64 2.10 -15.63
CA LYS A 262 24.34 1.53 -16.78
C LYS A 262 23.78 0.14 -17.04
N HIS A 263 22.68 0.07 -17.76
CA HIS A 263 22.29 -1.14 -18.50
C HIS A 263 22.61 -0.93 -19.96
#